data_AF-C5R9X1-F1
#
_entry.id   AF-C5R9X1-F1
#
_cell.length_a   1.000
_cell.length_b   1.000
_cell.length_c   1.000
_cell.angle_alpha   90.00
_cell.angle_beta   90.00
_cell.angle_gamma   90.00
#
_symmetry.space_group_name_H-M   'P 1'
#
loop_
_entity.id
_entity.type
_entity.pdbx_description
1 polymer ?
#
loop_
_entity_poly.entity_id
_entity_poly.type
_entity_poly.pdbx_seq_one_letter_code
_entity_poly.pdbx_strand_id
1 'polypeptide(L)'
;MIDWKYGTYITISWLIILSTFTIAKGLTNNFGWYFLASFLAILIVLAASYFYEHKHPQFQDKNRLATVRYFRGFWVLFIFIIYLVVALTASHFSDLFFLICLSLGQAVPAFFTKYQLNS
;
A
#
# COMPACT_ATOMS: atom_id res chain seq x y z
N MET A 1 -19.64 0.97 5.67
CA MET A 1 -19.17 2.18 6.38
C MET A 1 -17.75 2.42 5.91
N ILE A 2 -17.43 3.62 5.42
CA ILE A 2 -16.12 3.96 4.87
C ILE A 2 -15.26 4.59 5.97
N ASP A 3 -14.13 3.97 6.31
CA ASP A 3 -13.15 4.54 7.24
C ASP A 3 -12.14 5.42 6.49
N TRP A 4 -12.51 6.69 6.39
CA TRP A 4 -11.70 7.72 5.74
C TRP A 4 -10.37 7.97 6.46
N LYS A 5 -10.29 7.82 7.78
CA LYS A 5 -9.06 8.12 8.53
C LYS A 5 -7.99 7.08 8.24
N TYR A 6 -8.37 5.81 8.33
CA TYR A 6 -7.44 4.71 8.08
C TYR A 6 -7.11 4.51 6.61
N GLY A 7 -8.12 4.60 5.74
CA GLY A 7 -7.89 4.55 4.31
C GLY A 7 -6.94 5.66 3.84
N THR A 8 -7.11 6.89 4.34
CA THR A 8 -6.20 8.00 4.03
C THR A 8 -4.81 7.77 4.60
N TYR A 9 -4.69 7.27 5.83
CA TYR A 9 -3.39 6.92 6.44
C TYR A 9 -2.60 5.92 5.58
N ILE A 10 -3.22 4.80 5.20
CA ILE A 10 -2.59 3.79 4.33
C ILE A 10 -2.27 4.37 2.95
N THR A 11 -3.17 5.17 2.38
CA THR A 11 -2.97 5.81 1.07
C THR A 11 -1.79 6.78 1.08
N ILE A 12 -1.65 7.60 2.12
CA ILE A 12 -0.52 8.54 2.28
C ILE A 12 0.80 7.77 2.39
N SER A 13 0.84 6.70 3.20
CA SER A 13 2.03 5.85 3.32
C SER A 13 2.46 5.27 1.97
N TRP A 14 1.51 4.78 1.17
CA TRP A 14 1.78 4.29 -0.18
C TRP A 14 2.19 5.39 -1.17
N LEU A 15 1.61 6.60 -1.07
CA LEU A 15 2.01 7.74 -1.88
C LEU A 15 3.47 8.15 -1.64
N ILE A 16 3.93 8.10 -0.39
CA ILE A 16 5.34 8.38 -0.05
C ILE A 16 6.26 7.34 -0.72
N ILE A 17 5.90 6.05 -0.66
CA ILE A 17 6.69 4.98 -1.26
C ILE A 17 6.73 5.11 -2.80
N LEU A 18 5.57 5.34 -3.43
CA LEU A 18 5.45 5.48 -4.89
C LEU A 18 6.18 6.70 -5.43
N SER A 19 6.06 7.85 -4.76
CA SER A 19 6.77 9.08 -5.15
C SER A 19 8.27 8.90 -5.02
N THR A 20 8.74 8.31 -3.92
CA THR A 20 10.17 8.00 -3.73
C THR A 20 10.70 7.09 -4.85
N PHE A 21 9.99 5.99 -5.15
CA PHE A 21 10.39 5.07 -6.21
C PHE A 21 10.47 5.76 -7.58
N THR A 22 9.47 6.58 -7.91
CA THR A 22 9.39 7.28 -9.20
C THR A 22 10.53 8.30 -9.36
N ILE A 23 10.80 9.07 -8.31
CA ILE A 23 11.90 10.06 -8.28
C ILE A 23 13.26 9.34 -8.41
N ALA A 24 13.49 8.29 -7.62
CA ALA A 24 14.76 7.56 -7.65
C ALA A 24 15.02 6.87 -8.99
N LYS A 25 13.97 6.30 -9.60
CA LYS A 25 14.02 5.73 -10.95
C LYS A 25 14.36 6.79 -12.00
N GLY A 26 13.73 7.96 -11.92
CA GLY A 26 13.99 9.09 -12.83
C GLY A 26 15.41 9.67 -12.70
N LEU A 27 15.99 9.67 -11.50
CA LEU A 27 17.31 10.24 -11.24
C LEU A 27 18.47 9.34 -11.66
N THR A 28 18.36 8.03 -11.44
CA THR A 28 19.54 7.15 -11.54
C THR A 28 19.38 5.99 -12.51
N ASN A 29 18.15 5.63 -12.93
CA ASN A 29 17.78 4.45 -13.73
C ASN A 29 18.56 3.14 -13.43
N ASN A 30 19.23 3.08 -12.28
CA ASN A 30 20.11 2.01 -11.87
C ASN A 30 19.36 1.22 -10.80
N PHE A 31 19.18 -0.06 -11.07
CA PHE A 31 18.45 -0.99 -10.20
C PHE A 31 18.84 -0.87 -8.73
N GLY A 32 20.14 -0.86 -8.44
CA GLY A 32 20.61 -0.80 -7.06
C GLY A 32 20.18 0.47 -6.32
N TRP A 33 20.18 1.62 -7.01
CA TRP A 33 19.89 2.91 -6.39
C TRP A 33 18.40 3.11 -6.11
N TYR A 34 17.53 2.83 -7.08
CA TYR A 34 16.08 2.97 -6.83
C TYR A 34 15.56 1.90 -5.87
N PHE A 35 16.16 0.70 -5.87
CA PHE A 35 15.86 -0.32 -4.87
C PHE A 35 16.25 0.13 -3.47
N LEU A 36 17.48 0.64 -3.28
CA LEU A 36 17.96 1.13 -2.00
C LEU A 36 17.12 2.30 -1.48
N ALA A 37 16.81 3.28 -2.33
CA ALA A 37 15.99 4.43 -1.95
C ALA A 37 14.58 4.02 -1.52
N SER A 38 13.97 3.09 -2.26
CA SER A 38 12.62 2.58 -1.93
C SER A 38 12.60 1.77 -0.65
N PHE A 39 13.64 0.94 -0.43
CA PHE A 39 13.82 0.21 0.82
C PHE A 39 13.95 1.15 2.01
N LEU A 40 14.75 2.21 1.87
CA LEU A 40 14.91 3.23 2.91
C LEU A 40 13.57 3.94 3.21
N ALA A 41 12.81 4.30 2.18
CA ALA A 41 11.49 4.92 2.38
C ALA A 41 10.50 4.00 3.08
N ILE A 42 10.49 2.69 2.76
CA ILE A 42 9.67 1.70 3.46
C ILE A 42 10.05 1.65 4.94
N LEU A 43 11.35 1.63 5.28
CA LEU A 43 11.79 1.64 6.68
C LEU A 43 11.35 2.90 7.42
N ILE A 44 11.45 4.08 6.78
CA ILE A 44 11.01 5.34 7.37
C ILE A 44 9.50 5.32 7.62
N VAL A 45 8.71 4.87 6.63
CA VAL A 45 7.26 4.74 6.76
C VAL A 45 6.91 3.76 7.89
N LEU A 46 7.55 2.59 7.97
CA LEU A 46 7.32 1.62 9.04
C LEU A 46 7.65 2.18 10.42
N ALA A 47 8.77 2.88 10.56
CA ALA A 47 9.15 3.51 11.83
C ALA A 47 8.14 4.59 12.23
N ALA A 48 7.77 5.47 11.30
CA ALA A 48 6.77 6.52 11.54
C ALA A 48 5.40 5.91 11.91
N SER A 49 4.97 4.88 11.18
CA SER A 49 3.77 4.11 11.45
C SER A 49 3.79 3.49 12.84
N TYR A 50 4.90 2.85 13.24
CA TYR A 50 5.03 2.24 14.55
C TYR A 50 4.86 3.25 15.69
N PHE A 51 5.53 4.40 15.62
CA PHE A 51 5.40 5.45 16.63
C PHE A 51 4.00 6.08 16.64
N TYR A 52 3.37 6.25 15.47
CA TYR A 52 2.04 6.81 15.34
C TYR A 52 0.96 5.87 15.88
N GLU A 53 1.01 4.59 15.50
CA GLU A 53 0.09 3.54 15.94
C GLU A 53 0.24 3.19 17.41
N HIS A 54 1.41 3.40 18.01
CA HIS A 54 1.59 3.30 19.45
C HIS A 54 0.78 4.35 20.22
N LYS A 55 0.68 5.58 19.69
CA LYS A 55 -0.14 6.66 20.27
C LYS A 55 -1.61 6.57 19.87
N HIS A 56 -1.91 5.92 18.75
CA HIS A 56 -3.25 5.81 18.20
C HIS A 56 -3.59 4.36 17.83
N PRO A 57 -4.02 3.52 18.80
CA PRO A 57 -4.31 2.10 18.57
C PRO A 57 -5.42 1.85 17.55
N GLN A 58 -6.24 2.88 17.27
CA GLN A 58 -7.25 2.87 16.21
C GLN A 58 -6.70 2.68 14.79
N PHE A 59 -5.41 2.90 14.55
CA PHE A 59 -4.75 2.69 13.25
C PHE A 59 -3.98 1.36 13.19
N GLN A 60 -3.95 0.56 14.26
CA GLN A 60 -3.31 -0.75 14.21
C GLN A 60 -4.14 -1.71 13.39
N ASP A 61 -3.53 -2.27 12.35
CA ASP A 61 -4.16 -3.24 11.44
C ASP A 61 -4.74 -4.47 12.17
N LYS A 62 -4.05 -4.90 13.24
CA LYS A 62 -4.46 -6.04 14.08
C LYS A 62 -5.78 -5.81 14.82
N ASN A 63 -6.13 -4.56 15.10
CA ASN A 63 -7.34 -4.19 15.83
C ASN A 63 -8.49 -3.85 14.86
N ARG A 64 -8.37 -4.22 13.58
CA ARG A 64 -9.31 -3.86 12.54
C ARG A 64 -9.88 -5.09 11.85
N LEU A 65 -11.21 -5.09 11.70
CA LEU A 65 -11.91 -6.07 10.90
C LEU A 65 -12.35 -5.48 9.58
N ALA A 66 -12.32 -6.30 8.53
CA ALA A 66 -12.95 -5.95 7.27
C ALA A 66 -14.47 -5.78 7.48
N THR A 67 -15.00 -4.61 7.13
CA THR A 67 -16.43 -4.32 7.13
C THR A 67 -17.19 -5.20 6.14
N VAL A 68 -16.50 -5.68 5.10
CA VAL A 68 -17.04 -6.63 4.13
C VAL A 68 -16.13 -7.86 4.09
N ARG A 69 -16.65 -8.99 4.58
CA ARG A 69 -15.91 -10.23 4.91
C ARG A 69 -15.04 -10.78 3.76
N TYR A 70 -15.47 -10.58 2.51
CA TYR A 70 -14.76 -11.07 1.31
C TYR A 70 -14.25 -9.97 0.38
N PHE A 71 -14.51 -8.70 0.67
CA PHE A 71 -14.17 -7.61 -0.24
C PHE A 71 -12.66 -7.49 -0.46
N ARG A 72 -11.87 -7.60 0.62
CA ARG A 72 -10.40 -7.58 0.51
C ARG A 72 -9.89 -8.70 -0.40
N GLY A 73 -10.42 -9.91 -0.25
CA GLY A 73 -10.04 -11.06 -1.07
C GLY A 73 -10.41 -10.86 -2.55
N PHE A 74 -11.67 -10.50 -2.82
CA PHE A 74 -12.14 -10.23 -4.18
C PHE A 74 -11.35 -9.09 -4.84
N TRP A 75 -11.08 -8.02 -4.11
CA TRP A 75 -10.34 -6.86 -4.60
C TRP A 75 -8.88 -7.18 -4.94
N VAL A 76 -8.19 -7.91 -4.06
CA VAL A 76 -6.81 -8.35 -4.30
C VAL A 76 -6.76 -9.27 -5.52
N LEU A 77 -7.73 -10.19 -5.66
CA LEU A 77 -7.81 -11.11 -6.79
C LEU A 77 -8.09 -10.34 -8.09
N PHE A 78 -9.01 -9.36 -8.06
CA PHE A 78 -9.30 -8.48 -9.20
C PHE A 78 -8.06 -7.70 -9.67
N ILE A 79 -7.33 -7.08 -8.74
CA ILE A 79 -6.08 -6.36 -9.05
C ILE A 79 -5.00 -7.31 -9.55
N PHE A 80 -4.90 -8.51 -8.99
CA PHE A 80 -3.96 -9.51 -9.45
C PHE A 80 -4.23 -9.95 -10.90
N ILE A 81 -5.50 -10.11 -11.29
CA ILE A 81 -5.86 -10.40 -12.69
C ILE A 81 -5.44 -9.23 -13.59
N ILE A 82 -5.72 -7.98 -13.20
CA ILE A 82 -5.30 -6.79 -13.96
C ILE A 82 -3.78 -6.76 -14.10
N TYR A 83 -3.06 -7.03 -13.01
CA TYR A 83 -1.60 -7.14 -13.01
C TYR A 83 -1.12 -8.14 -14.06
N LEU A 84 -1.68 -9.34 -14.05
CA LEU A 84 -1.26 -10.44 -14.91
C LEU A 84 -1.55 -10.14 -16.39
N VAL A 85 -2.71 -9.54 -16.70
CA VAL A 85 -3.04 -9.11 -18.07
C VAL A 85 -2.02 -8.10 -18.59
N VAL A 86 -1.71 -7.05 -17.82
CA VAL A 86 -0.78 -6.01 -18.26
C VAL A 86 0.66 -6.52 -18.31
N ALA A 87 1.07 -7.39 -17.39
CA ALA A 87 2.39 -8.01 -17.42
C ALA A 87 2.59 -8.86 -18.70
N LEU A 88 1.53 -9.51 -19.18
CA LEU A 88 1.56 -10.30 -20.43
C LEU A 88 1.53 -9.41 -21.68
N THR A 89 0.83 -8.28 -21.67
CA THR A 89 0.66 -7.42 -22.86
C THR A 89 1.66 -6.27 -22.95
N ALA A 90 2.26 -5.84 -21.84
CA ALA A 90 3.08 -4.63 -21.74
C ALA A 90 4.25 -4.81 -20.75
N SER A 91 5.14 -5.75 -21.05
CA SER A 91 6.28 -6.15 -20.19
C SER A 91 7.22 -5.00 -19.80
N HIS A 92 7.32 -3.94 -20.60
CA HIS A 92 8.19 -2.78 -20.31
C HIS A 92 7.71 -1.90 -19.13
N PHE A 93 6.47 -2.06 -18.67
CA PHE A 93 5.91 -1.27 -17.55
C PHE A 93 5.93 -2.01 -16.20
N SER A 94 6.55 -3.20 -16.13
CA SER A 94 6.39 -4.16 -15.03
C SER A 94 6.56 -3.57 -13.62
N ASP A 95 7.63 -2.82 -13.36
CA ASP A 95 8.04 -2.54 -11.98
C ASP A 95 7.18 -1.47 -11.31
N LEU A 96 6.92 -0.37 -12.02
CA LEU A 96 6.09 0.72 -11.51
C LEU A 96 4.63 0.30 -11.46
N PHE A 97 4.19 -0.46 -12.47
CA PHE A 97 2.84 -1.00 -12.52
C PHE A 97 2.57 -2.02 -11.41
N PHE A 98 3.55 -2.87 -11.08
CA PHE A 98 3.47 -3.77 -9.95
C PHE A 98 3.27 -3.02 -8.64
N LEU A 99 4.05 -1.96 -8.39
CA LEU A 99 3.92 -1.15 -7.18
C LEU A 99 2.57 -0.42 -7.09
N ILE A 100 2.02 0.05 -8.21
CA ILE A 100 0.68 0.64 -8.27
C ILE A 100 -0.39 -0.41 -7.95
N CYS A 101 -0.30 -1.61 -8.53
CA CYS A 101 -1.24 -2.68 -8.23
C CYS A 101 -1.18 -3.05 -6.75
N LEU A 102 0.02 -3.17 -6.20
CA LEU A 102 0.23 -3.52 -4.80
C LEU A 102 -0.29 -2.43 -3.86
N SER A 103 -0.10 -1.14 -4.18
CA SER A 103 -0.66 -0.04 -3.38
C SER A 103 -2.19 -0.04 -3.41
N LEU A 104 -2.80 -0.19 -4.60
CA LEU A 104 -4.26 -0.25 -4.75
C LEU A 104 -4.88 -1.47 -4.08
N GLY A 105 -4.17 -2.59 -4.08
CA GLY A 105 -4.56 -3.83 -3.38
C GLY A 105 -4.66 -3.67 -1.88
N GLN A 106 -3.96 -2.70 -1.29
CA GLN A 106 -3.99 -2.43 0.15
C GLN A 106 -4.78 -1.18 0.53
N ALA A 107 -4.62 -0.08 -0.23
CA ALA A 107 -5.26 1.19 0.05
C ALA A 107 -6.79 1.09 -0.05
N VAL A 108 -7.32 0.47 -1.11
CA VAL A 108 -8.78 0.42 -1.31
C VAL A 108 -9.46 -0.43 -0.23
N PRO A 109 -9.00 -1.66 0.10
CA PRO A 109 -9.61 -2.41 1.20
C PRO A 109 -9.49 -1.72 2.56
N ALA A 110 -8.47 -0.90 2.80
CA ALA A 110 -8.30 -0.17 4.06
C ALA A 110 -9.49 0.76 4.36
N PHE A 111 -10.08 1.40 3.33
CA PHE A 111 -11.30 2.20 3.48
C PHE A 111 -12.52 1.41 3.93
N PHE A 112 -12.51 0.08 3.77
CA PHE A 112 -13.60 -0.80 4.17
C PHE A 112 -13.25 -1.59 5.43
N THR A 113 -12.36 -1.10 6.27
CA THR A 113 -12.09 -1.69 7.61
C THR A 113 -12.78 -0.90 8.72
N LYS A 114 -12.99 -1.53 9.87
CA LYS A 114 -13.56 -0.89 11.07
C LYS A 114 -12.71 -1.24 12.28
N TYR A 115 -12.49 -0.26 13.15
CA TYR A 115 -11.82 -0.46 14.43
C TYR A 115 -12.68 -1.34 15.35
N GLN A 116 -12.07 -2.38 15.90
CA GLN A 116 -12.66 -3.27 16.88
C GLN A 116 -12.14 -2.84 18.26
N LEU A 117 -13.01 -2.22 19.06
CA LEU A 117 -12.76 -2.11 20.49
C LEU A 117 -12.93 -3.52 21.05
N ASN A 118 -11.85 -4.14 21.54
CA ASN A 118 -11.98 -5.27 22.44
C ASN A 118 -12.74 -4.77 23.68
N SER A 119 -14.04 -5.04 23.74
CA SER A 119 -14.89 -4.91 24.93
C SER A 119 -14.86 -6.21 25.71
#